data_AF-A0A2N2E3E5-F1
#
_entry.id   AF-A0A2N2E3E5-F1
#
_cell.length_a   1.000
_cell.length_b   1.000
_cell.length_c   1.000
_cell.angle_alpha   90.00
_cell.angle_beta   90.00
_cell.angle_gamma   90.00
#
_symmetry.space_group_name_H-M   'P 1'
#
loop_
_entity.id
_entity.type
_entity.pdbx_description
1 polymer ?
#
loop_
_entity_poly.entity_id
_entity_poly.type
_entity_poly.pdbx_seq_one_letter_code
_entity_poly.pdbx_strand_id
1 'polypeptide(L)'
;MMNIIGGKIIKKSILASMLFAMILTLFTGCGTVGNEASAPEATRQLTAAVDSDDNQAPEIRNALPIDLLSGDLNVFSDVSFPEGYNVYAAGFENNVNFYLFELYLTAEEKPEDIITYISNLLGLSTEESIRESLDAFHRNGMVTIFGTQVEGGLNADCDIKATKENDYDYDYVPGCTLRLRTPIPDASSYKKIIEDNYNLNSLSEIAAFFDPTLITGQSQIYVRKNRDNAQIDVVYNTIDDVAKVMERMKAALTYINFDESINIINLPNYGDVGNSIFFDLENNSISIFQALGDSGKNYKDYKTATTKLTDLGFQNYIEQASLCEFKDKVNNLNIVINIPQWGSRPDELENNCVMFFKEINGYLLAIWYYPNDTKYAVQADKDDTSAKYAYYVKTSEFDEEFPDPDTVRAYFEDVYNGVDLEDVYMESIELFQGYVNDTFGMNIDDLYALAASE
;
A
#
# COMPACT_ATOMS: atom_id res chain seq x y z
N MET A 1 59.73 -17.93 -46.05
CA MET A 1 58.52 -18.75 -45.75
C MET A 1 57.38 -17.75 -45.60
N MET A 2 56.64 -17.39 -46.67
CA MET A 2 55.61 -18.18 -47.38
C MET A 2 54.41 -18.41 -46.45
N ASN A 3 53.36 -17.58 -46.56
CA ASN A 3 52.07 -17.85 -47.27
C ASN A 3 50.99 -18.34 -46.27
N ILE A 4 49.66 -18.13 -46.38
CA ILE A 4 48.76 -17.33 -47.22
C ILE A 4 47.31 -17.61 -46.70
N ILE A 5 46.42 -16.62 -46.77
CA ILE A 5 44.95 -16.67 -47.07
C ILE A 5 43.97 -17.50 -46.21
N GLY A 6 43.02 -16.78 -45.60
CA GLY A 6 41.58 -16.82 -45.95
C GLY A 6 40.68 -17.86 -45.28
N GLY A 7 39.51 -17.42 -44.79
CA GLY A 7 38.45 -18.33 -44.36
C GLY A 7 37.28 -17.66 -43.64
N LYS A 8 36.35 -17.12 -44.42
CA LYS A 8 35.02 -16.66 -44.01
C LYS A 8 34.19 -17.85 -43.51
N ILE A 9 33.72 -17.85 -42.26
CA ILE A 9 32.50 -18.59 -41.85
C ILE A 9 31.68 -17.69 -40.92
N ILE A 10 30.68 -17.05 -41.53
CA ILE A 10 29.46 -16.60 -40.87
C ILE A 10 28.74 -17.88 -40.42
N LYS A 11 28.62 -18.09 -39.11
CA LYS A 11 27.63 -18.99 -38.52
C LYS A 11 26.79 -18.20 -37.53
N LYS A 12 25.69 -17.66 -38.05
CA LYS A 12 24.43 -17.55 -37.31
C LYS A 12 24.10 -18.92 -36.72
N SER A 13 23.57 -18.95 -35.49
CA SER A 13 22.48 -19.83 -35.02
C SER A 13 22.63 -20.21 -33.54
N ILE A 14 21.57 -19.87 -32.78
CA ILE A 14 21.05 -20.43 -31.51
C ILE A 14 21.63 -19.90 -30.17
N LEU A 15 20.69 -19.47 -29.32
CA LEU A 15 20.74 -19.19 -27.87
C LEU A 15 21.12 -17.79 -27.40
N ALA A 16 20.16 -16.87 -27.55
CA ALA A 16 19.68 -15.99 -26.48
C ALA A 16 18.23 -15.56 -26.78
N SER A 17 17.39 -16.56 -27.06
CA SER A 17 15.92 -16.45 -27.15
C SER A 17 15.37 -17.23 -25.97
N MET A 18 15.29 -16.59 -24.80
CA MET A 18 14.51 -17.04 -23.63
C MET A 18 14.63 -15.99 -22.52
N LEU A 19 14.16 -14.77 -22.77
CA LEU A 19 13.59 -13.91 -21.72
C LEU A 19 12.88 -12.71 -22.37
N PHE A 20 11.78 -12.98 -23.07
CA PHE A 20 10.65 -12.06 -23.26
C PHE A 20 9.57 -12.79 -24.06
N ALA A 21 8.53 -13.25 -23.37
CA ALA A 21 7.20 -13.45 -23.91
C ALA A 21 6.34 -12.52 -23.07
N MET A 22 6.03 -11.30 -23.52
CA MET A 22 4.99 -11.05 -24.53
C MET A 22 5.18 -9.64 -25.14
N ILE A 23 5.69 -9.51 -26.38
CA ILE A 23 5.60 -8.28 -27.21
C ILE A 23 5.37 -8.67 -28.68
N LEU A 24 4.27 -8.19 -29.28
CA LEU A 24 3.90 -8.33 -30.69
C LEU A 24 4.32 -7.06 -31.48
N THR A 25 4.70 -7.22 -32.76
CA THR A 25 5.37 -6.21 -33.60
C THR A 25 4.54 -5.73 -34.82
N LEU A 26 4.62 -4.40 -35.08
CA LEU A 26 4.70 -3.63 -36.36
C LEU A 26 3.58 -3.66 -37.44
N PHE A 27 3.01 -2.47 -37.80
CA PHE A 27 3.27 -1.70 -39.05
C PHE A 27 2.43 -0.39 -39.20
N THR A 28 3.15 0.71 -39.49
CA THR A 28 2.90 1.98 -40.26
C THR A 28 1.51 2.51 -40.68
N GLY A 29 1.31 3.85 -40.58
CA GLY A 29 0.49 4.64 -41.53
C GLY A 29 0.06 6.06 -41.09
N CYS A 30 0.41 7.09 -41.87
CA CYS A 30 0.16 8.54 -41.68
C CYS A 30 -1.32 9.00 -41.62
N GLY A 31 -1.57 10.14 -40.95
CA GLY A 31 -2.72 11.02 -41.22
C GLY A 31 -2.83 12.21 -40.26
N THR A 32 -2.74 13.43 -40.79
CA THR A 32 -2.83 14.73 -40.08
C THR A 32 -4.26 15.31 -40.04
N VAL A 33 -4.42 16.39 -39.23
CA VAL A 33 -5.48 17.45 -39.22
C VAL A 33 -6.69 17.13 -38.31
N GLY A 34 -7.19 18.01 -37.43
CA GLY A 34 -6.88 19.40 -37.08
C GLY A 34 -7.98 19.98 -36.16
N ASN A 35 -7.55 20.86 -35.25
CA ASN A 35 -8.19 22.02 -34.61
C ASN A 35 -9.67 22.07 -34.15
N GLU A 36 -9.78 22.62 -32.93
CA GLU A 36 -10.70 23.67 -32.43
C GLU A 36 -12.13 23.25 -32.01
N ALA A 37 -12.43 23.30 -30.71
CA ALA A 37 -13.07 24.43 -30.00
C ALA A 37 -14.58 24.52 -30.33
N SER A 38 -15.53 24.71 -29.42
CA SER A 38 -15.56 25.54 -28.22
C SER A 38 -16.81 25.17 -27.40
N ALA A 39 -16.74 25.33 -26.07
CA ALA A 39 -17.92 25.54 -25.23
C ALA A 39 -18.55 26.93 -25.55
N PRO A 40 -19.79 27.22 -25.10
CA PRO A 40 -19.89 27.81 -23.78
C PRO A 40 -21.15 27.42 -22.95
N GLU A 41 -20.98 27.70 -21.66
CA GLU A 41 -21.93 27.64 -20.55
C GLU A 41 -23.23 28.41 -20.78
N ALA A 42 -24.30 27.95 -20.10
CA ALA A 42 -25.41 28.80 -19.69
C ALA A 42 -25.90 28.40 -18.30
N THR A 43 -25.43 29.15 -17.31
CA THR A 43 -25.93 29.20 -15.93
C THR A 43 -27.39 29.67 -15.89
N ARG A 44 -28.26 28.96 -15.15
CA ARG A 44 -29.48 29.55 -14.57
C ARG A 44 -29.80 28.95 -13.20
N GLN A 45 -30.00 29.87 -12.25
CA GLN A 45 -30.24 29.69 -10.83
C GLN A 45 -31.64 29.14 -10.49
N LEU A 46 -31.64 28.26 -9.49
CA LEU A 46 -32.51 28.06 -8.33
C LEU A 46 -33.92 28.70 -8.27
N THR A 47 -34.89 27.83 -7.94
CA THR A 47 -36.00 28.11 -7.01
C THR A 47 -36.14 26.93 -6.04
N ALA A 48 -36.20 27.25 -4.75
CA ALA A 48 -36.20 26.33 -3.60
C ALA A 48 -37.59 25.76 -3.26
N ALA A 49 -37.64 24.56 -2.66
CA ALA A 49 -38.18 24.33 -1.31
C ALA A 49 -38.25 22.83 -0.91
N VAL A 50 -37.48 22.51 0.15
CA VAL A 50 -37.75 21.60 1.30
C VAL A 50 -37.99 20.11 1.02
N ASP A 51 -37.04 19.23 1.40
CA ASP A 51 -37.16 18.41 2.63
C ASP A 51 -35.87 17.63 3.00
N SER A 52 -35.75 17.35 4.30
CA SER A 52 -34.80 16.47 5.02
C SER A 52 -33.29 16.72 4.88
N ASP A 53 -32.76 17.34 5.92
CA ASP A 53 -31.35 17.41 6.31
C ASP A 53 -30.86 16.02 6.75
N ASP A 54 -30.31 15.26 5.81
CA ASP A 54 -29.40 14.13 6.07
C ASP A 54 -28.34 14.15 4.97
N ASN A 55 -27.47 15.17 5.03
CA ASN A 55 -26.37 15.33 4.10
C ASN A 55 -25.05 15.31 4.89
N GLN A 56 -24.81 14.23 5.62
CA GLN A 56 -23.43 13.73 5.65
C GLN A 56 -23.10 13.37 4.21
N ALA A 57 -22.22 14.14 3.58
CA ALA A 57 -21.57 13.72 2.35
C ALA A 57 -21.07 12.28 2.61
N PRO A 58 -21.44 11.29 1.78
CA PRO A 58 -20.97 9.93 1.99
C PRO A 58 -19.45 9.99 2.08
N GLU A 59 -18.88 9.49 3.19
CA GLU A 59 -17.44 9.26 3.28
C GLU A 59 -17.03 8.59 1.97
N ILE A 60 -16.13 9.23 1.23
CA ILE A 60 -15.65 8.70 -0.04
C ILE A 60 -14.94 7.41 0.30
N ARG A 61 -15.62 6.27 0.13
CA ARG A 61 -15.01 4.96 0.31
C ARG A 61 -13.78 4.91 -0.61
N ASN A 62 -12.60 4.75 -0.01
CA ASN A 62 -11.38 4.53 -0.77
C ASN A 62 -11.53 3.25 -1.61
N ALA A 63 -11.07 3.29 -2.85
CA ALA A 63 -11.22 2.17 -3.75
C ALA A 63 -10.26 1.04 -3.34
N LEU A 64 -10.79 -0.18 -3.19
CA LEU A 64 -10.02 -1.34 -2.76
C LEU A 64 -9.56 -2.15 -4.00
N PRO A 65 -8.45 -2.90 -3.91
CA PRO A 65 -8.04 -3.76 -5.01
C PRO A 65 -9.14 -4.75 -5.44
N ILE A 66 -9.81 -5.40 -4.48
CA ILE A 66 -10.90 -6.36 -4.74
C ILE A 66 -12.05 -5.76 -5.56
N ASP A 67 -12.23 -4.43 -5.57
CA ASP A 67 -13.29 -3.79 -6.34
C ASP A 67 -13.12 -4.01 -7.86
N LEU A 68 -11.93 -4.38 -8.37
CA LEU A 68 -11.74 -4.80 -9.78
C LEU A 68 -12.56 -6.04 -10.17
N LEU A 69 -12.89 -6.89 -9.20
CA LEU A 69 -13.71 -8.08 -9.41
C LEU A 69 -15.22 -7.81 -9.25
N SER A 70 -15.59 -6.58 -8.87
CA SER A 70 -16.97 -6.17 -8.61
C SER A 70 -17.71 -5.76 -9.89
N GLY A 71 -19.04 -5.80 -9.87
CA GLY A 71 -19.87 -5.54 -11.05
C GLY A 71 -19.63 -4.19 -11.73
N ASP A 72 -19.33 -3.14 -10.97
CA ASP A 72 -19.16 -1.78 -11.48
C ASP A 72 -17.85 -1.57 -12.25
N LEU A 73 -16.81 -2.36 -11.97
CA LEU A 73 -15.49 -2.25 -12.60
C LEU A 73 -15.10 -3.47 -13.43
N ASN A 74 -15.72 -4.62 -13.17
CA ASN A 74 -15.62 -5.78 -14.02
C ASN A 74 -16.55 -5.62 -15.23
N VAL A 75 -15.99 -5.21 -16.36
CA VAL A 75 -16.74 -5.02 -17.61
C VAL A 75 -17.37 -6.30 -18.18
N PHE A 76 -16.94 -7.47 -17.69
CA PHE A 76 -17.52 -8.77 -18.04
C PHE A 76 -18.49 -9.29 -16.96
N SER A 77 -18.93 -8.44 -16.03
CA SER A 77 -19.82 -8.85 -14.93
C SER A 77 -21.18 -9.36 -15.38
N ASP A 78 -21.67 -8.89 -16.53
CA ASP A 78 -22.92 -9.35 -17.14
C ASP A 78 -22.78 -10.70 -17.87
N VAL A 79 -21.56 -11.21 -18.05
CA VAL A 79 -21.34 -12.52 -18.71
C VAL A 79 -21.71 -13.65 -17.77
N SER A 80 -22.77 -14.37 -18.12
CA SER A 80 -23.16 -15.60 -17.42
C SER A 80 -22.30 -16.79 -17.89
N PHE A 81 -21.13 -16.96 -17.29
CA PHE A 81 -20.27 -18.10 -17.60
C PHE A 81 -20.91 -19.45 -17.20
N PRO A 82 -20.68 -20.53 -17.97
CA PRO A 82 -21.18 -21.86 -17.65
C PRO A 82 -20.66 -22.40 -16.31
N GLU A 83 -21.32 -23.42 -15.77
CA GLU A 83 -20.79 -24.18 -14.63
C GLU A 83 -19.40 -24.75 -14.97
N GLY A 84 -18.47 -24.67 -14.03
CA GLY A 84 -17.06 -25.08 -14.25
C GLY A 84 -16.14 -23.95 -14.74
N TYR A 85 -16.68 -22.77 -15.06
CA TYR A 85 -15.89 -21.57 -15.37
C TYR A 85 -15.74 -20.73 -14.10
N ASN A 86 -14.50 -20.57 -13.63
CA ASN A 86 -14.20 -19.91 -12.36
C ASN A 86 -13.30 -18.70 -12.58
N VAL A 87 -13.83 -17.51 -12.29
CA VAL A 87 -13.02 -16.28 -12.24
C VAL A 87 -12.04 -16.38 -11.08
N TYR A 88 -10.74 -16.29 -11.37
CA TYR A 88 -9.70 -16.32 -10.36
C TYR A 88 -8.92 -15.01 -10.24
N ALA A 89 -8.96 -14.14 -11.26
CA ALA A 89 -8.31 -12.84 -11.19
C ALA A 89 -8.92 -11.80 -12.16
N ALA A 90 -8.62 -10.53 -11.90
CA ALA A 90 -8.89 -9.41 -12.79
C ALA A 90 -7.69 -8.47 -12.84
N GLY A 91 -7.53 -7.76 -13.95
CA GLY A 91 -6.43 -6.83 -14.13
C GLY A 91 -6.86 -5.57 -14.88
N PHE A 92 -6.11 -4.50 -14.65
CA PHE A 92 -6.17 -3.27 -15.42
C PHE A 92 -4.76 -2.87 -15.83
N GLU A 93 -4.58 -2.53 -17.11
CA GLU A 93 -3.35 -2.00 -17.66
C GLU A 93 -3.59 -0.61 -18.25
N ASN A 94 -2.84 0.36 -17.76
CA ASN A 94 -2.69 1.70 -18.32
C ASN A 94 -1.42 1.73 -19.17
N ASN A 95 -1.60 1.64 -20.49
CA ASN A 95 -0.54 1.80 -21.45
C ASN A 95 -0.63 3.17 -22.16
N VAL A 96 0.45 3.63 -22.80
CA VAL A 96 0.54 4.98 -23.41
C VAL A 96 -0.57 5.23 -24.44
N ASN A 97 -1.06 4.18 -25.10
CA ASN A 97 -2.01 4.29 -26.22
C ASN A 97 -3.38 3.67 -25.96
N PHE A 98 -3.55 2.89 -24.89
CA PHE A 98 -4.79 2.19 -24.60
C PHE A 98 -4.89 1.79 -23.13
N TYR A 99 -6.13 1.61 -22.71
CA TYR A 99 -6.50 1.11 -21.40
C TYR A 99 -7.12 -0.27 -21.59
N LEU A 100 -6.63 -1.27 -20.87
CA LEU A 100 -7.09 -2.64 -21.02
C LEU A 100 -7.63 -3.15 -19.71
N PHE A 101 -8.85 -3.70 -19.74
CA PHE A 101 -9.37 -4.53 -18.66
C PHE A 101 -9.18 -5.99 -19.02
N GLU A 102 -8.84 -6.81 -18.03
CA GLU A 102 -8.58 -8.22 -18.19
C GLU A 102 -9.33 -9.05 -17.14
N LEU A 103 -9.98 -10.12 -17.59
CA LEU A 103 -10.62 -11.12 -16.71
C LEU A 103 -10.00 -12.49 -16.94
N TYR A 104 -9.67 -13.16 -15.84
CA TYR A 104 -8.96 -14.43 -15.86
C TYR A 104 -9.84 -15.53 -15.27
N LEU A 105 -9.98 -16.62 -16.02
CA LEU A 105 -10.81 -17.76 -15.64
C LEU A 105 -10.10 -19.08 -15.84
N THR A 106 -10.46 -20.08 -15.05
CA THR A 106 -10.29 -21.49 -15.41
C THR A 106 -11.61 -22.05 -15.92
N ALA A 107 -11.56 -23.04 -16.81
CA ALA A 107 -12.73 -23.74 -17.34
C ALA A 107 -12.48 -25.25 -17.30
N GLU A 108 -13.31 -25.99 -16.54
CA GLU A 108 -13.22 -27.45 -16.36
C GLU A 108 -14.03 -28.22 -17.43
N GLU A 109 -13.63 -28.03 -18.68
CA GLU A 109 -14.26 -28.68 -19.84
C GLU A 109 -13.19 -29.10 -20.86
N LYS A 110 -13.63 -29.85 -21.88
CA LYS A 110 -12.74 -30.17 -23.01
C LYS A 110 -12.41 -28.90 -23.78
N PRO A 111 -11.17 -28.74 -24.29
CA PRO A 111 -10.80 -27.56 -25.08
C PRO A 111 -11.74 -27.27 -26.25
N GLU A 112 -12.31 -28.30 -26.87
CA GLU A 112 -13.24 -28.15 -27.98
C GLU A 112 -14.54 -27.44 -27.59
N ASP A 113 -15.09 -27.79 -26.44
CA ASP A 113 -16.32 -27.20 -25.90
C ASP A 113 -16.05 -25.75 -25.47
N ILE A 114 -14.91 -25.51 -24.82
CA ILE A 114 -14.46 -24.19 -24.38
C ILE A 114 -14.24 -23.23 -25.57
N ILE A 115 -13.49 -23.68 -26.58
CA ILE A 115 -13.20 -22.88 -27.78
C ILE A 115 -14.49 -22.56 -28.53
N THR A 116 -15.42 -23.52 -28.61
CA THR A 116 -16.73 -23.30 -29.23
C THR A 116 -17.55 -22.27 -28.46
N TYR A 117 -17.62 -22.40 -27.13
CA TYR A 117 -18.30 -21.44 -26.26
C TYR A 117 -17.75 -20.02 -26.42
N ILE A 118 -16.43 -19.84 -26.30
CA ILE A 118 -15.79 -18.53 -26.42
C ILE A 118 -15.92 -17.94 -27.83
N SER A 119 -15.82 -18.77 -28.88
CA SER A 119 -16.06 -18.32 -30.26
C SER A 119 -17.48 -17.76 -30.40
N ASN A 120 -18.48 -18.46 -29.87
CA ASN A 120 -19.87 -18.00 -29.89
C ASN A 120 -20.06 -16.73 -29.05
N LEU A 121 -19.47 -16.66 -27.85
CA LEU A 121 -19.51 -15.49 -26.97
C LEU A 121 -19.01 -14.24 -27.70
N LEU A 122 -17.93 -14.38 -28.50
CA LEU A 122 -17.30 -13.30 -29.28
C LEU A 122 -17.83 -13.16 -30.71
N GLY A 123 -18.98 -13.77 -31.03
CA GLY A 123 -19.66 -13.58 -32.32
C GLY A 123 -19.04 -14.33 -33.51
N LEU A 124 -18.10 -15.24 -33.27
CA LEU A 124 -17.44 -16.09 -34.27
C LEU A 124 -18.09 -17.49 -34.35
N SER A 125 -19.39 -17.53 -34.60
CA SER A 125 -20.20 -18.75 -34.52
C SER A 125 -20.22 -19.61 -35.79
N THR A 126 -19.35 -19.36 -36.77
CA THR A 126 -19.30 -20.15 -38.01
C THR A 126 -18.51 -21.45 -37.81
N GLU A 127 -18.89 -22.53 -38.48
CA GLU A 127 -18.13 -23.79 -38.42
C GLU A 127 -16.67 -23.60 -38.87
N GLU A 128 -16.42 -22.71 -39.83
CA GLU A 128 -15.08 -22.42 -40.33
C GLU A 128 -14.22 -21.71 -39.28
N SER A 129 -14.72 -20.63 -38.66
CA SER A 129 -13.99 -19.88 -37.62
C SER A 129 -13.70 -20.71 -36.37
N ILE A 130 -14.64 -21.56 -35.96
CA ILE A 130 -14.45 -22.48 -34.83
C ILE A 130 -13.39 -23.51 -35.18
N ARG A 131 -13.46 -24.13 -36.37
CA ARG A 131 -12.49 -25.12 -36.82
C ARG A 131 -11.08 -24.54 -36.90
N GLU A 132 -10.92 -23.32 -37.42
CA GLU A 132 -9.62 -22.64 -37.45
C GLU A 132 -9.03 -22.42 -36.05
N SER A 133 -9.88 -22.06 -35.09
CA SER A 133 -9.46 -21.87 -33.69
C SER A 133 -9.02 -23.19 -33.04
N LEU A 134 -9.75 -24.28 -33.29
CA LEU A 134 -9.39 -25.62 -32.82
C LEU A 134 -8.07 -26.10 -33.45
N ASP A 135 -7.91 -25.91 -34.77
CA ASP A 135 -6.69 -26.28 -35.50
C ASP A 135 -5.47 -25.50 -34.96
N ALA A 136 -5.64 -24.24 -34.59
CA ALA A 136 -4.61 -23.42 -33.96
C ALA A 136 -4.25 -23.94 -32.57
N PHE A 137 -5.25 -24.24 -31.74
CA PHE A 137 -5.04 -24.77 -30.40
C PHE A 137 -4.32 -26.11 -30.41
N HIS A 138 -4.74 -27.07 -31.25
CA HIS A 138 -4.08 -28.38 -31.36
C HIS A 138 -2.63 -28.28 -31.85
N ARG A 139 -2.32 -27.28 -32.69
CA ARG A 139 -0.99 -27.09 -33.24
C ARG A 139 -0.03 -26.44 -32.24
N ASN A 140 -0.52 -25.47 -31.47
CA ASN A 140 0.31 -24.58 -30.68
C ASN A 140 0.18 -24.79 -29.16
N GLY A 141 -0.83 -25.53 -28.72
CA GLY A 141 -1.23 -25.63 -27.31
C GLY A 141 -1.94 -24.37 -26.78
N MET A 142 -2.23 -23.40 -27.65
CA MET A 142 -2.94 -22.17 -27.34
C MET A 142 -3.63 -21.59 -28.58
N VAL A 143 -4.66 -20.77 -28.36
CA VAL A 143 -5.32 -19.97 -29.40
C VAL A 143 -5.75 -18.62 -28.82
N THR A 144 -5.77 -17.58 -29.66
CA THR A 144 -6.39 -16.29 -29.34
C THR A 144 -7.57 -16.07 -30.28
N ILE A 145 -8.74 -15.79 -29.70
CA ILE A 145 -9.97 -15.52 -30.44
C ILE A 145 -10.28 -14.03 -30.33
N PHE A 146 -10.49 -13.34 -31.45
CA PHE A 146 -10.81 -11.91 -31.50
C PHE A 146 -12.24 -11.73 -31.99
N GLY A 147 -13.04 -10.90 -31.31
CA GLY A 147 -14.39 -10.63 -31.78
C GLY A 147 -15.13 -9.56 -30.98
N THR A 148 -16.45 -9.55 -31.17
CA THR A 148 -17.35 -8.62 -30.48
C THR A 148 -18.36 -9.45 -29.71
N GLN A 149 -18.47 -9.21 -28.41
CA GLN A 149 -19.35 -9.94 -27.54
C GLN A 149 -20.81 -9.81 -28.00
N VAL A 150 -21.53 -10.93 -28.11
CA VAL A 150 -22.90 -10.96 -28.66
C VAL A 150 -23.90 -10.17 -27.81
N GLU A 151 -23.83 -10.30 -26.48
CA GLU A 151 -24.82 -9.68 -25.58
C GLU A 151 -24.42 -8.25 -25.16
N GLY A 152 -23.12 -8.01 -24.93
CA GLY A 152 -22.61 -6.71 -24.46
C GLY A 152 -22.05 -5.79 -25.54
N GLY A 153 -21.80 -6.29 -26.76
CA GLY A 153 -21.19 -5.52 -27.84
C GLY A 153 -19.72 -5.13 -27.58
N LEU A 154 -19.08 -5.69 -26.57
CA LEU A 154 -17.70 -5.40 -26.20
C LEU A 154 -16.73 -6.01 -27.21
N ASN A 155 -15.87 -5.19 -27.81
CA ASN A 155 -14.75 -5.69 -28.59
C ASN A 155 -13.74 -6.32 -27.64
N ALA A 156 -13.51 -7.61 -27.78
CA ALA A 156 -12.67 -8.36 -26.87
C ALA A 156 -11.87 -9.42 -27.60
N ASP A 157 -10.81 -9.85 -26.95
CA ASP A 157 -10.09 -11.05 -27.32
C ASP A 157 -9.96 -12.00 -26.13
N CYS A 158 -9.81 -13.28 -26.42
CA CYS A 158 -9.63 -14.32 -25.41
C CYS A 158 -8.42 -15.19 -25.75
N ASP A 159 -7.40 -15.18 -24.89
CA ASP A 159 -6.33 -16.19 -24.93
C ASP A 159 -6.82 -17.45 -24.22
N ILE A 160 -6.68 -18.60 -24.89
CA ILE A 160 -7.05 -19.92 -24.37
C ILE A 160 -5.80 -20.81 -24.41
N LYS A 161 -5.44 -21.40 -23.28
CA LYS A 161 -4.33 -22.36 -23.13
C LYS A 161 -4.70 -23.45 -22.13
N ALA A 162 -4.13 -24.64 -22.26
CA ALA A 162 -4.33 -25.69 -21.26
C ALA A 162 -3.86 -25.23 -19.87
N THR A 163 -4.58 -25.63 -18.83
CA THR A 163 -4.15 -25.43 -17.44
C THR A 163 -2.85 -26.17 -17.17
N LYS A 164 -2.07 -25.67 -16.21
CA LYS A 164 -0.85 -26.31 -15.75
C LYS A 164 -1.00 -26.73 -14.30
N GLU A 165 -0.52 -27.92 -13.98
CA GLU A 165 -0.38 -28.34 -12.59
C GLU A 165 0.64 -27.44 -11.88
N ASN A 166 0.40 -27.13 -10.60
CA ASN A 166 1.26 -26.31 -9.74
C ASN A 166 1.49 -24.88 -10.27
N ASP A 167 0.50 -24.31 -10.96
CA ASP A 167 0.51 -22.88 -11.28
C ASP A 167 0.20 -22.06 -10.02
N TYR A 168 0.91 -20.94 -9.85
CA TYR A 168 0.71 -20.08 -8.69
C TYR A 168 -0.63 -19.34 -8.76
N ASP A 169 -1.08 -18.98 -9.97
CA ASP A 169 -2.17 -18.03 -10.15
C ASP A 169 -3.56 -18.65 -9.99
N TYR A 170 -3.73 -19.95 -10.21
CA TYR A 170 -5.05 -20.63 -10.18
C TYR A 170 -4.96 -22.04 -9.61
N ASP A 171 -6.08 -22.53 -9.10
CA ASP A 171 -6.19 -23.93 -8.72
C ASP A 171 -6.38 -24.79 -9.98
N TYR A 172 -5.64 -25.89 -10.05
CA TYR A 172 -5.64 -26.73 -11.23
C TYR A 172 -7.01 -27.38 -11.45
N VAL A 173 -7.52 -27.25 -12.68
CA VAL A 173 -8.67 -28.00 -13.19
C VAL A 173 -8.27 -28.70 -14.49
N PRO A 174 -8.81 -29.89 -14.80
CA PRO A 174 -8.60 -30.52 -16.10
C PRO A 174 -9.34 -29.75 -17.19
N GLY A 175 -8.66 -28.81 -17.86
CA GLY A 175 -9.26 -27.98 -18.90
C GLY A 175 -8.35 -26.85 -19.38
N CYS A 176 -8.88 -25.62 -19.46
CA CYS A 176 -8.13 -24.45 -19.96
C CYS A 176 -8.15 -23.27 -18.99
N THR A 177 -7.15 -22.40 -19.11
CA THR A 177 -7.22 -21.02 -18.61
C THR A 177 -7.67 -20.10 -19.73
N LEU A 178 -8.42 -19.07 -19.39
CA LEU A 178 -8.94 -18.04 -20.26
C LEU A 178 -8.45 -16.68 -19.78
N ARG A 179 -8.01 -15.83 -20.70
CA ARG A 179 -7.73 -14.41 -20.43
C ARG A 179 -8.54 -13.58 -21.41
N LEU A 180 -9.68 -13.07 -20.95
CA LEU A 180 -10.52 -12.14 -21.69
C LEU A 180 -9.96 -10.73 -21.52
N ARG A 181 -9.84 -9.99 -22.63
CA ARG A 181 -9.29 -8.64 -22.65
C ARG A 181 -10.19 -7.74 -23.46
N THR A 182 -10.41 -6.52 -22.99
CA THR A 182 -11.17 -5.51 -23.74
C THR A 182 -10.62 -4.10 -23.48
N PRO A 183 -10.52 -3.26 -24.52
CA PRO A 183 -10.18 -1.86 -24.32
C PRO A 183 -11.30 -1.14 -23.57
N ILE A 184 -10.93 -0.32 -22.58
CA ILE A 184 -11.89 0.52 -21.86
C ILE A 184 -11.72 2.00 -22.27
N PRO A 185 -12.82 2.76 -22.45
CA PRO A 185 -12.75 4.15 -22.88
C PRO A 185 -12.38 5.11 -21.75
N ASP A 186 -12.76 4.79 -20.52
CA ASP A 186 -12.49 5.59 -19.32
C ASP A 186 -11.76 4.75 -18.28
N ALA A 187 -10.56 5.18 -17.93
CA ALA A 187 -9.69 4.53 -16.96
C ALA A 187 -9.71 5.20 -15.58
N SER A 188 -10.54 6.24 -15.37
CA SER A 188 -10.47 7.10 -14.17
C SER A 188 -10.64 6.30 -12.88
N SER A 189 -11.65 5.41 -12.82
CA SER A 189 -11.89 4.58 -11.64
C SER A 189 -10.77 3.56 -11.39
N TYR A 190 -10.17 3.01 -12.44
CA TYR A 190 -9.09 2.03 -12.33
C TYR A 190 -7.78 2.67 -11.88
N LYS A 191 -7.47 3.86 -12.40
CA LYS A 191 -6.34 4.67 -11.93
C LYS A 191 -6.51 5.05 -10.46
N LYS A 192 -7.73 5.38 -10.03
CA LYS A 192 -8.02 5.67 -8.62
C LYS A 192 -7.73 4.49 -7.71
N ILE A 193 -7.99 3.25 -8.14
CA ILE A 193 -7.61 2.06 -7.35
C ILE A 193 -6.10 1.97 -7.18
N ILE A 194 -5.33 2.22 -8.24
CA ILE A 194 -3.87 2.25 -8.14
C ILE A 194 -3.44 3.36 -7.17
N GLU A 195 -3.95 4.57 -7.32
CA GLU A 195 -3.64 5.72 -6.45
C GLU A 195 -4.03 5.51 -4.97
N ASP A 196 -5.07 4.72 -4.70
CA ASP A 196 -5.55 4.41 -3.36
C ASP A 196 -4.88 3.18 -2.74
N ASN A 197 -4.00 2.50 -3.46
CA ASN A 197 -3.32 1.29 -2.97
C ASN A 197 -1.82 1.25 -3.23
N TYR A 198 -1.29 2.23 -3.98
CA TYR A 198 0.15 2.42 -4.11
C TYR A 198 0.71 3.05 -2.82
N ASN A 199 1.45 2.26 -2.06
CA ASN A 199 1.90 2.63 -0.72
C ASN A 199 3.25 3.35 -0.77
N LEU A 200 3.22 4.67 -0.64
CA LEU A 200 4.43 5.51 -0.62
C LEU A 200 5.25 5.37 0.67
N ASN A 201 4.64 5.00 1.80
CA ASN A 201 5.35 4.78 3.07
C ASN A 201 6.43 3.70 2.93
N SER A 202 6.10 2.62 2.23
CA SER A 202 7.00 1.50 1.93
C SER A 202 8.13 1.84 0.95
N LEU A 203 8.06 3.00 0.29
CA LEU A 203 9.04 3.50 -0.68
C LEU A 203 9.86 4.68 -0.12
N SER A 204 9.74 4.98 1.18
CA SER A 204 10.39 6.14 1.79
C SER A 204 11.92 6.16 1.61
N GLU A 205 12.59 5.00 1.70
CA GLU A 205 14.03 4.89 1.44
C GLU A 205 14.42 5.13 -0.03
N ILE A 206 13.50 4.84 -0.97
CA ILE A 206 13.71 5.03 -2.41
C ILE A 206 13.63 6.51 -2.81
N ALA A 207 12.88 7.33 -2.07
CA ALA A 207 12.68 8.74 -2.37
C ALA A 207 13.98 9.58 -2.42
N ALA A 208 15.08 9.07 -1.86
CA ALA A 208 16.41 9.69 -1.96
C ALA A 208 17.07 9.58 -3.35
N PHE A 209 16.53 8.73 -4.24
CA PHE A 209 17.13 8.43 -5.54
C PHE A 209 16.34 9.02 -6.72
N PHE A 210 15.01 9.01 -6.63
CA PHE A 210 14.08 9.67 -7.54
C PHE A 210 12.75 9.90 -6.82
N ASP A 211 11.82 10.65 -7.43
CA ASP A 211 10.50 10.92 -6.85
C ASP A 211 9.51 9.78 -7.18
N PRO A 212 9.12 8.93 -6.21
CA PRO A 212 8.17 7.84 -6.43
C PRO A 212 6.71 8.31 -6.38
N THR A 213 6.43 9.61 -6.19
CA THR A 213 5.05 10.12 -6.13
C THR A 213 4.49 10.43 -7.50
N LEU A 214 5.35 10.74 -8.47
CA LEU A 214 4.94 11.16 -9.80
C LEU A 214 4.77 9.92 -10.69
N ILE A 215 3.53 9.39 -10.75
CA ILE A 215 3.15 8.34 -11.71
C ILE A 215 3.15 8.97 -13.12
N THR A 216 4.30 8.95 -13.80
CA THR A 216 4.50 9.57 -15.12
C THR A 216 4.26 8.64 -16.30
N GLY A 217 4.27 7.33 -16.05
CA GLY A 217 4.28 6.32 -17.10
C GLY A 217 3.12 5.35 -17.04
N GLN A 218 3.41 4.15 -17.51
CA GLN A 218 2.49 3.02 -17.50
C GLN A 218 2.23 2.58 -16.06
N SER A 219 1.05 2.03 -15.83
CA SER A 219 0.69 1.47 -14.53
C SER A 219 -0.26 0.31 -14.72
N GLN A 220 -0.21 -0.65 -13.81
CA GLN A 220 -1.10 -1.80 -13.84
C GLN A 220 -1.47 -2.23 -12.42
N ILE A 221 -2.63 -2.83 -12.30
CA ILE A 221 -3.04 -3.55 -11.10
C ILE A 221 -3.60 -4.91 -11.49
N TYR A 222 -3.20 -5.94 -10.77
CA TYR A 222 -3.66 -7.30 -10.94
C TYR A 222 -4.11 -7.87 -9.60
N VAL A 223 -5.32 -8.40 -9.55
CA VAL A 223 -5.99 -8.82 -8.31
C VAL A 223 -6.32 -10.30 -8.43
N ARG A 224 -5.76 -11.13 -7.53
CA ARG A 224 -5.96 -12.58 -7.50
C ARG A 224 -6.95 -12.94 -6.40
N LYS A 225 -8.15 -13.36 -6.80
CA LYS A 225 -9.24 -13.75 -5.90
C LYS A 225 -8.89 -14.96 -5.04
N ASN A 226 -8.27 -15.97 -5.63
CA ASN A 226 -7.94 -17.25 -4.98
C ASN A 226 -6.74 -17.16 -4.01
N ARG A 227 -5.93 -16.11 -4.13
CA ARG A 227 -4.80 -15.85 -3.24
C ARG A 227 -5.06 -14.71 -2.27
N ASP A 228 -6.21 -14.05 -2.41
CA ASP A 228 -6.59 -12.84 -1.68
C ASP A 228 -5.47 -11.79 -1.67
N ASN A 229 -4.90 -11.52 -2.85
CA ASN A 229 -3.81 -10.57 -2.96
C ASN A 229 -3.93 -9.71 -4.21
N ALA A 230 -3.17 -8.63 -4.23
CA ALA A 230 -3.06 -7.75 -5.39
C ALA A 230 -1.61 -7.41 -5.67
N GLN A 231 -1.34 -7.01 -6.91
CA GLN A 231 -0.05 -6.52 -7.35
C GLN A 231 -0.24 -5.24 -8.13
N ILE A 232 0.49 -4.20 -7.76
CA ILE A 232 0.57 -2.94 -8.51
C ILE A 232 1.95 -2.87 -9.15
N ASP A 233 2.01 -2.38 -10.38
CA ASP A 233 3.26 -1.98 -11.03
C ASP A 233 3.12 -0.59 -11.62
N VAL A 234 4.15 0.24 -11.39
CA VAL A 234 4.23 1.63 -11.83
C VAL A 234 5.58 1.86 -12.49
N VAL A 235 5.55 2.40 -13.70
CA VAL A 235 6.74 2.71 -14.51
C VAL A 235 7.07 4.20 -14.46
N TYR A 236 8.33 4.49 -14.13
CA TYR A 236 8.93 5.82 -14.10
C TYR A 236 9.90 5.96 -15.27
N ASN A 237 9.54 6.78 -16.26
CA ASN A 237 10.29 6.95 -17.51
C ASN A 237 10.95 8.34 -17.66
N THR A 238 10.96 9.14 -16.59
CA THR A 238 11.54 10.49 -16.56
C THR A 238 12.92 10.53 -15.91
N ILE A 239 13.57 9.37 -15.75
CA ILE A 239 14.85 9.24 -15.05
C ILE A 239 15.98 9.27 -16.08
N ASP A 240 16.90 10.24 -15.95
CA ASP A 240 17.91 10.49 -16.98
C ASP A 240 18.99 9.40 -17.10
N ASP A 241 19.39 8.76 -15.99
CA ASP A 241 20.47 7.76 -15.95
C ASP A 241 20.13 6.62 -14.99
N VAL A 242 19.31 5.68 -15.47
CA VAL A 242 18.83 4.54 -14.68
C VAL A 242 19.97 3.64 -14.22
N ALA A 243 21.01 3.44 -15.04
CA ALA A 243 22.17 2.63 -14.67
C ALA A 243 22.89 3.22 -13.43
N LYS A 244 23.07 4.54 -13.39
CA LYS A 244 23.65 5.22 -12.23
C LYS A 244 22.73 5.21 -11.01
N VAL A 245 21.42 5.33 -11.19
CA VAL A 245 20.44 5.20 -10.09
C VAL A 245 20.52 3.81 -9.48
N MET A 246 20.52 2.76 -10.31
CA MET A 246 20.67 1.36 -9.88
C MET A 246 21.93 1.15 -9.03
N GLU A 247 23.09 1.60 -9.50
CA GLU A 247 24.34 1.44 -8.75
C GLU A 247 24.35 2.22 -7.42
N ARG A 248 23.74 3.41 -7.39
CA ARG A 248 23.56 4.17 -6.13
C ARG A 248 22.64 3.44 -5.15
N MET A 249 21.55 2.86 -5.64
CA MET A 249 20.61 2.09 -4.81
C MET A 249 21.26 0.83 -4.25
N LYS A 250 21.96 0.05 -5.09
CA LYS A 250 22.71 -1.14 -4.65
C LYS A 250 23.72 -0.82 -3.55
N ALA A 251 24.33 0.36 -3.58
CA ALA A 251 25.32 0.78 -2.59
C ALA A 251 24.72 1.26 -1.25
N ALA A 252 23.45 1.67 -1.23
CA ALA A 252 22.86 2.40 -0.10
C ALA A 252 21.61 1.74 0.50
N LEU A 253 20.86 0.96 -0.26
CA LEU A 253 19.66 0.27 0.22
C LEU A 253 20.00 -1.06 0.90
N THR A 254 19.21 -1.41 1.91
CA THR A 254 19.15 -2.79 2.40
C THR A 254 18.18 -3.58 1.52
N TYR A 255 18.65 -4.69 0.94
CA TYR A 255 17.84 -5.52 0.05
C TYR A 255 18.04 -7.02 0.33
N ILE A 256 17.03 -7.84 0.03
CA ILE A 256 17.06 -9.30 0.20
C ILE A 256 18.03 -9.90 -0.81
N ASN A 257 17.86 -9.56 -2.09
CA ASN A 257 18.73 -9.98 -3.18
C ASN A 257 18.66 -9.02 -4.37
N PHE A 258 19.62 -9.18 -5.29
CA PHE A 258 19.63 -8.55 -6.59
C PHE A 258 19.71 -9.65 -7.66
N ASP A 259 18.73 -9.69 -8.57
CA ASP A 259 18.76 -10.58 -9.74
C ASP A 259 19.46 -9.88 -10.90
N GLU A 260 20.70 -10.28 -11.17
CA GLU A 260 21.52 -9.71 -12.25
C GLU A 260 21.00 -10.03 -13.66
N SER A 261 20.20 -11.10 -13.81
CA SER A 261 19.72 -11.51 -15.14
C SER A 261 18.64 -10.58 -15.69
N ILE A 262 17.92 -9.92 -14.78
CA ILE A 262 16.81 -9.04 -15.09
C ILE A 262 16.92 -7.68 -14.40
N ASN A 263 18.04 -7.37 -13.75
CA ASN A 263 18.24 -6.13 -13.00
C ASN A 263 17.07 -5.82 -12.04
N ILE A 264 16.75 -6.76 -11.15
CA ILE A 264 15.72 -6.54 -10.10
C ILE A 264 16.35 -6.51 -8.72
N ILE A 265 16.05 -5.47 -7.94
CA ILE A 265 16.27 -5.44 -6.49
C ILE A 265 14.99 -5.88 -5.79
N ASN A 266 15.08 -6.87 -4.90
CA ASN A 266 13.98 -7.27 -4.01
C ASN A 266 14.24 -6.69 -2.62
N LEU A 267 13.34 -5.82 -2.14
CA LEU A 267 13.46 -5.18 -0.84
C LEU A 267 12.85 -6.06 0.27
N PRO A 268 13.23 -5.86 1.54
CA PRO A 268 12.50 -6.42 2.66
C PRO A 268 11.03 -5.99 2.64
N ASN A 269 10.14 -6.86 3.12
CA ASN A 269 8.72 -6.52 3.22
C ASN A 269 8.52 -5.35 4.18
N TYR A 270 7.68 -4.40 3.78
CA TYR A 270 7.11 -3.37 4.64
C TYR A 270 5.76 -3.86 5.15
N GLY A 271 5.79 -4.71 6.18
CA GLY A 271 4.60 -5.38 6.71
C GLY A 271 3.90 -6.22 5.64
N ASP A 272 2.67 -5.84 5.30
CA ASP A 272 1.83 -6.51 4.29
C ASP A 272 2.14 -6.07 2.84
N VAL A 273 3.16 -5.21 2.64
CA VAL A 273 3.57 -4.70 1.31
C VAL A 273 4.98 -5.22 0.97
N GLY A 274 5.08 -6.04 -0.07
CA GLY A 274 6.36 -6.44 -0.67
C GLY A 274 6.74 -5.47 -1.80
N ASN A 275 8.02 -5.09 -1.89
CA ASN A 275 8.51 -4.16 -2.93
C ASN A 275 9.65 -4.77 -3.74
N SER A 276 9.56 -4.63 -5.07
CA SER A 276 10.66 -4.95 -5.99
C SER A 276 10.86 -3.80 -6.98
N ILE A 277 12.12 -3.55 -7.34
CA ILE A 277 12.51 -2.48 -8.26
C ILE A 277 13.20 -3.11 -9.47
N PHE A 278 12.63 -2.92 -10.66
CA PHE A 278 13.22 -3.33 -11.92
C PHE A 278 13.85 -2.13 -12.63
N PHE A 279 15.06 -2.33 -13.14
CA PHE A 279 15.79 -1.32 -13.89
C PHE A 279 15.84 -1.71 -15.36
N ASP A 280 15.00 -1.07 -16.18
CA ASP A 280 15.05 -1.20 -17.62
C ASP A 280 16.13 -0.26 -18.17
N LEU A 281 17.33 -0.80 -18.34
CA LEU A 281 18.48 -0.06 -18.84
C LEU A 281 18.36 0.29 -20.34
N GLU A 282 17.54 -0.43 -21.10
CA GLU A 282 17.37 -0.20 -22.53
C GLU A 282 16.41 0.96 -22.79
N ASN A 283 15.31 1.00 -22.04
CA ASN A 283 14.29 2.06 -22.15
C ASN A 283 14.50 3.21 -21.15
N ASN A 284 15.56 3.14 -20.33
CA ASN A 284 15.89 4.12 -19.30
C ASN A 284 14.69 4.39 -18.37
N SER A 285 14.07 3.32 -17.87
CA SER A 285 12.94 3.40 -16.97
C SER A 285 13.12 2.52 -15.73
N ILE A 286 12.41 2.86 -14.66
CA ILE A 286 12.34 2.06 -13.44
C ILE A 286 10.90 1.61 -13.24
N SER A 287 10.68 0.32 -12.98
CA SER A 287 9.39 -0.20 -12.55
C SER A 287 9.43 -0.52 -11.07
N ILE A 288 8.40 -0.10 -10.33
CA ILE A 288 8.20 -0.50 -8.93
C ILE A 288 7.02 -1.47 -8.88
N PHE A 289 7.28 -2.69 -8.42
CA PHE A 289 6.26 -3.70 -8.14
C PHE A 289 5.93 -3.69 -6.65
N GLN A 290 4.65 -3.51 -6.33
CA GLN A 290 4.12 -3.69 -4.97
C GLN A 290 3.21 -4.91 -4.91
N ALA A 291 3.58 -5.90 -4.10
CA ALA A 291 2.73 -7.03 -3.77
C ALA A 291 1.97 -6.72 -2.48
N LEU A 292 0.64 -6.70 -2.56
CA LEU A 292 -0.28 -6.37 -1.47
C LEU A 292 -0.90 -7.66 -0.92
N GLY A 293 -0.68 -7.94 0.35
CA GLY A 293 -1.03 -9.23 0.97
C GLY A 293 -2.52 -9.54 1.18
N ASP A 294 -3.41 -8.54 1.05
CA ASP A 294 -4.86 -8.68 1.27
C ASP A 294 -5.62 -7.79 0.30
N SER A 295 -6.39 -8.37 -0.61
CA SER A 295 -7.08 -7.59 -1.65
C SER A 295 -8.24 -6.74 -1.13
N GLY A 296 -8.72 -7.00 0.10
CA GLY A 296 -9.79 -6.27 0.77
C GLY A 296 -9.31 -5.10 1.64
N LYS A 297 -8.00 -4.85 1.74
CA LYS A 297 -7.44 -3.72 2.50
C LYS A 297 -7.14 -2.52 1.61
N ASN A 298 -7.19 -1.34 2.22
CA ASN A 298 -6.62 -0.13 1.63
C ASN A 298 -5.14 -0.01 1.97
N TYR A 299 -4.31 0.28 0.98
CA TYR A 299 -2.86 0.39 1.18
C TYR A 299 -2.29 1.79 1.05
N LYS A 300 -3.06 2.83 0.66
CA LYS A 300 -2.54 4.20 0.49
C LYS A 300 -1.76 4.68 1.71
N ASP A 301 -2.40 4.59 2.87
CA ASP A 301 -1.90 5.12 4.13
C ASP A 301 -1.40 4.00 5.06
N TYR A 302 -1.29 2.76 4.56
CA TYR A 302 -0.78 1.64 5.33
C TYR A 302 0.61 1.96 5.89
N LYS A 303 0.77 1.70 7.19
CA LYS A 303 2.04 1.78 7.91
C LYS A 303 2.26 0.47 8.63
N THR A 304 3.50 0.02 8.70
CA THR A 304 3.86 -1.09 9.59
C THR A 304 3.56 -0.67 11.03
N ALA A 305 3.02 -1.59 11.83
CA ALA A 305 3.02 -1.39 13.27
C ALA A 305 4.46 -1.13 13.73
N THR A 306 4.68 -0.04 14.45
CA THR A 306 5.99 0.22 15.05
C THR A 306 6.29 -0.91 16.03
N THR A 307 7.41 -1.63 15.83
CA THR A 307 7.79 -2.78 16.67
C THR A 307 8.95 -2.47 17.61
N LYS A 308 9.52 -1.26 17.53
CA LYS A 308 10.59 -0.79 18.40
C LYS A 308 10.39 0.65 18.81
N LEU A 309 10.71 0.97 20.05
CA LEU A 309 10.76 2.34 20.58
C LEU A 309 11.77 3.21 19.83
N THR A 310 12.86 2.63 19.33
CA THR A 310 13.85 3.39 18.53
C THR A 310 13.26 3.95 17.24
N ASP A 311 12.26 3.27 16.66
CA ASP A 311 11.57 3.73 15.46
C ASP A 311 10.63 4.91 15.78
N LEU A 312 10.21 5.04 17.04
CA LEU A 312 9.52 6.21 17.58
C LEU A 312 10.48 7.33 18.03
N GLY A 313 11.80 7.16 17.86
CA GLY A 313 12.81 8.14 18.22
C GLY A 313 13.30 8.07 19.67
N PHE A 314 12.95 7.03 20.43
CA PHE A 314 13.52 6.82 21.77
C PHE A 314 15.00 6.44 21.67
N GLN A 315 15.78 6.95 22.63
CA GLN A 315 17.17 6.59 22.86
C GLN A 315 17.24 5.53 23.95
N ASN A 316 18.00 4.47 23.68
CA ASN A 316 18.14 3.34 24.59
C ASN A 316 19.27 3.59 25.60
N TYR A 317 18.93 3.50 26.89
CA TYR A 317 19.87 3.57 28.02
C TYR A 317 19.67 2.40 29.00
N ILE A 318 19.21 1.25 28.50
CA ILE A 318 18.85 0.08 29.33
C ILE A 318 20.05 -0.37 30.18
N GLU A 319 21.22 -0.52 29.57
CA GLU A 319 22.42 -1.01 30.27
C GLU A 319 22.99 -0.01 31.28
N GLN A 320 22.78 1.29 31.07
CA GLN A 320 23.35 2.34 31.92
C GLN A 320 22.40 2.80 33.03
N ALA A 321 21.09 2.78 32.75
CA ALA A 321 20.07 3.42 33.57
C ALA A 321 18.72 2.68 33.55
N SER A 322 18.62 1.51 32.93
CA SER A 322 17.37 0.74 32.85
C SER A 322 16.21 1.54 32.24
N LEU A 323 16.46 2.40 31.24
CA LEU A 323 15.39 3.19 30.62
C LEU A 323 15.54 3.33 29.11
N CYS A 324 14.44 3.74 28.48
CA CYS A 324 14.43 4.37 27.16
C CYS A 324 13.88 5.80 27.29
N GLU A 325 14.44 6.76 26.57
CA GLU A 325 14.06 8.19 26.68
C GLU A 325 13.83 8.83 25.30
N PHE A 326 12.70 9.52 25.15
CA PHE A 326 12.40 10.39 24.02
C PHE A 326 12.48 11.85 24.47
N LYS A 327 13.17 12.70 23.70
CA LYS A 327 13.33 14.14 23.99
C LYS A 327 12.76 14.99 22.87
N ASP A 328 11.72 15.76 23.18
CA ASP A 328 11.25 16.84 22.33
C ASP A 328 11.84 18.18 22.80
N LYS A 329 12.88 18.61 22.10
CA LYS A 329 13.54 19.90 22.36
C LYS A 329 12.70 21.10 21.95
N VAL A 330 11.76 20.94 21.03
CA VAL A 330 10.89 22.03 20.57
C VAL A 330 9.85 22.33 21.64
N ASN A 331 9.27 21.29 22.24
CA ASN A 331 8.25 21.41 23.29
C ASN A 331 8.80 21.38 24.72
N ASN A 332 10.12 21.34 24.90
CA ASN A 332 10.83 21.23 26.18
C ASN A 332 10.24 20.10 27.07
N LEU A 333 10.20 18.90 26.51
CA LEU A 333 9.50 17.75 27.08
C LEU A 333 10.33 16.48 26.89
N ASN A 334 10.25 15.57 27.86
CA ASN A 334 10.78 14.23 27.72
C ASN A 334 9.79 13.16 28.20
N ILE A 335 9.84 12.02 27.52
CA ILE A 335 9.12 10.81 27.92
C ILE A 335 10.16 9.75 28.25
N VAL A 336 10.03 9.12 29.41
CA VAL A 336 10.94 8.07 29.87
C VAL A 336 10.13 6.81 30.14
N ILE A 337 10.62 5.66 29.67
CA ILE A 337 9.99 4.36 29.92
C ILE A 337 10.98 3.52 30.71
N ASN A 338 10.48 2.89 31.78
CA ASN A 338 11.16 1.78 32.45
C ASN A 338 10.18 0.61 32.56
N ILE A 339 10.66 -0.58 32.20
CA ILE A 339 9.96 -1.84 32.42
C ILE A 339 10.82 -2.76 33.32
N PRO A 340 10.21 -3.69 34.08
CA PRO A 340 10.92 -4.58 34.99
C PRO A 340 12.05 -5.38 34.34
N GLN A 341 11.90 -5.76 33.07
CA GLN A 341 12.84 -6.56 32.30
C GLN A 341 14.20 -5.86 32.11
N TRP A 342 14.22 -4.53 32.13
CA TRP A 342 15.42 -3.72 31.94
C TRP A 342 16.18 -3.45 33.24
N GLY A 343 15.66 -3.93 34.36
CA GLY A 343 16.21 -3.68 35.70
C GLY A 343 15.53 -2.52 36.41
N SER A 344 16.00 -2.26 37.63
CA SER A 344 15.40 -1.28 38.52
C SER A 344 16.16 0.05 38.54
N ARG A 345 15.40 1.14 38.61
CA ARG A 345 15.92 2.50 38.79
C ARG A 345 16.11 2.84 40.27
N PRO A 346 17.01 3.79 40.61
CA PRO A 346 17.27 4.18 42.00
C PRO A 346 16.07 4.77 42.74
N ASP A 347 15.20 5.48 42.03
CA ASP A 347 13.93 5.97 42.56
C ASP A 347 12.83 4.95 42.27
N GLU A 348 12.20 4.43 43.33
CA GLU A 348 11.13 3.44 43.22
C GLU A 348 9.94 3.96 42.42
N LEU A 349 9.67 5.27 42.45
CA LEU A 349 8.60 5.88 41.67
C LEU A 349 8.84 5.80 40.16
N GLU A 350 10.10 5.71 39.73
CA GLU A 350 10.47 5.63 38.32
C GLU A 350 10.49 4.20 37.77
N ASN A 351 10.12 3.21 38.58
CA ASN A 351 10.11 1.81 38.17
C ASN A 351 8.74 1.40 37.57
N ASN A 352 8.77 0.56 36.52
CA ASN A 352 7.58 -0.05 35.91
C ASN A 352 6.50 0.99 35.51
N CYS A 353 6.92 2.05 34.82
CA CYS A 353 6.04 3.15 34.44
C CYS A 353 6.48 3.84 33.14
N VAL A 354 5.56 4.61 32.56
CA VAL A 354 5.84 5.65 31.57
C VAL A 354 5.80 6.99 32.26
N MET A 355 6.85 7.77 32.10
CA MET A 355 7.03 9.07 32.72
C MET A 355 6.97 10.17 31.67
N PHE A 356 6.39 11.29 32.04
CA PHE A 356 6.31 12.50 31.24
C PHE A 356 6.79 13.66 32.08
N PHE A 357 7.78 14.40 31.58
CA PHE A 357 8.18 15.66 32.20
C PHE A 357 8.11 16.81 31.22
N LYS A 358 7.57 17.93 31.69
CA LYS A 358 7.41 19.14 30.91
C LYS A 358 7.49 20.36 31.81
N GLU A 359 8.19 21.39 31.35
CA GLU A 359 8.13 22.69 32.01
C GLU A 359 6.94 23.51 31.48
N ILE A 360 6.09 24.01 32.39
CA ILE A 360 4.93 24.83 32.07
C ILE A 360 4.89 26.01 33.05
N ASN A 361 4.94 27.24 32.54
CA ASN A 361 4.84 28.47 33.35
C ASN A 361 5.80 28.52 34.57
N GLY A 362 7.00 27.96 34.42
CA GLY A 362 8.02 27.89 35.47
C GLY A 362 7.80 26.77 36.51
N TYR A 363 6.85 25.87 36.28
CA TYR A 363 6.66 24.64 37.01
C TYR A 363 7.23 23.46 36.23
N LEU A 364 7.91 22.53 36.90
CA LEU A 364 8.23 21.23 36.35
C LEU A 364 7.04 20.29 36.64
N LEU A 365 6.26 19.98 35.61
CA LEU A 365 5.22 18.96 35.66
C LEU A 365 5.87 17.60 35.42
N ALA A 366 5.66 16.67 36.34
CA ALA A 366 6.10 15.28 36.28
C ALA A 366 4.89 14.36 36.44
N ILE A 367 4.71 13.44 35.50
CA ILE A 367 3.60 12.47 35.51
C ILE A 367 4.17 11.07 35.36
N TRP A 368 3.80 10.17 36.27
CA TRP A 368 4.10 8.74 36.19
C TRP A 368 2.80 7.98 35.94
N TYR A 369 2.73 7.27 34.82
CA TYR A 369 1.65 6.32 34.57
C TYR A 369 2.15 4.90 34.86
N TYR A 370 1.46 4.20 35.77
CA TYR A 370 1.73 2.82 36.15
C TYR A 370 0.66 1.91 35.52
N PRO A 371 0.95 1.24 34.39
CA PRO A 371 -0.06 0.48 33.65
C PRO A 371 -0.66 -0.68 34.45
N ASN A 372 0.17 -1.37 35.25
CA ASN A 372 -0.27 -2.49 36.09
C ASN A 372 -1.28 -2.06 37.17
N ASP A 373 -1.10 -0.86 37.71
CA ASP A 373 -1.97 -0.29 38.74
C ASP A 373 -3.09 0.56 38.15
N THR A 374 -3.04 0.84 36.84
CA THR A 374 -3.95 1.74 36.13
C THR A 374 -4.06 3.09 36.86
N LYS A 375 -2.91 3.67 37.17
CA LYS A 375 -2.76 4.83 38.07
C LYS A 375 -1.85 5.87 37.46
N TYR A 376 -2.26 7.14 37.54
CA TYR A 376 -1.38 8.29 37.32
C TYR A 376 -0.95 8.84 38.69
N ALA A 377 0.33 9.11 38.86
CA ALA A 377 0.83 10.01 39.89
C ALA A 377 1.28 11.29 39.20
N VAL A 378 0.81 12.43 39.68
CA VAL A 378 1.06 13.74 39.06
C VAL A 378 1.67 14.65 40.11
N GLN A 379 2.78 15.29 39.75
CA GLN A 379 3.49 16.23 40.61
C GLN A 379 3.85 17.47 39.81
N ALA A 380 3.73 18.64 40.44
CA ALA A 380 4.26 19.89 39.94
C ALA A 380 5.23 20.45 40.98
N ASP A 381 6.43 20.81 40.52
CA ASP A 381 7.49 21.39 41.34
C ASP A 381 7.80 22.82 40.90
N LYS A 382 8.00 23.72 41.86
CA LYS A 382 8.48 25.08 41.61
C LYS A 382 9.26 25.58 42.82
N ASP A 383 10.46 26.06 42.56
CA ASP A 383 11.43 26.45 43.59
C ASP A 383 11.59 25.32 44.63
N ASP A 384 11.34 25.60 45.92
CA ASP A 384 11.45 24.64 47.02
C ASP A 384 10.09 24.04 47.43
N THR A 385 9.04 24.21 46.61
CA THR A 385 7.68 23.73 46.88
C THR A 385 7.19 22.74 45.84
N SER A 386 6.30 21.85 46.27
CA SER A 386 5.69 20.84 45.42
C SER A 386 4.23 20.59 45.79
N ALA A 387 3.43 20.25 44.78
CA ALA A 387 2.08 19.75 44.95
C ALA A 387 1.91 18.47 44.12
N LYS A 388 1.18 17.50 44.64
CA LYS A 388 0.94 16.23 43.94
C LYS A 388 -0.43 15.64 44.25
N TYR A 389 -0.87 14.75 43.37
CA TYR A 389 -2.05 13.91 43.53
C TYR A 389 -1.86 12.60 42.75
N ALA A 390 -2.71 11.62 43.02
CA ALA A 390 -2.86 10.41 42.24
C ALA A 390 -4.26 10.36 41.63
N TYR A 391 -4.38 9.76 40.45
CA TYR A 391 -5.65 9.43 39.81
C TYR A 391 -5.71 7.94 39.50
N TYR A 392 -6.76 7.28 39.99
CA TYR A 392 -6.99 5.86 39.78
C TYR A 392 -8.04 5.66 38.68
N VAL A 393 -7.59 5.19 37.51
CA VAL A 393 -8.44 5.07 36.32
C VAL A 393 -9.64 4.15 36.56
N LYS A 394 -9.45 3.08 37.33
CA LYS A 394 -10.51 2.08 37.61
C LYS A 394 -11.67 2.62 38.44
N THR A 395 -11.41 3.52 39.37
CA THR A 395 -12.43 4.08 40.28
C THR A 395 -12.83 5.49 39.88
N SER A 396 -12.07 6.14 38.99
CA SER A 396 -12.22 7.56 38.64
C SER A 396 -12.12 8.48 39.85
N GLU A 397 -11.21 8.13 40.78
CA GLU A 397 -10.99 8.86 42.02
C GLU A 397 -9.62 9.53 42.04
N PHE A 398 -9.58 10.71 42.64
CA PHE A 398 -8.36 11.41 43.03
C PHE A 398 -8.05 11.12 44.51
N ASP A 399 -6.78 10.91 44.83
CA ASP A 399 -6.28 10.69 46.19
C ASP A 399 -4.81 11.12 46.27
N GLU A 400 -4.15 10.85 47.39
CA GLU A 400 -2.74 11.17 47.66
C GLU A 400 -2.41 12.67 47.48
N GLU A 401 -3.41 13.54 47.67
CA GLU A 401 -3.22 14.98 47.56
C GLU A 401 -2.24 15.48 48.63
N PHE A 402 -1.23 16.23 48.19
CA PHE A 402 -0.24 16.83 49.06
C PHE A 402 0.11 18.24 48.58
N PRO A 403 0.22 19.24 49.48
CA PRO A 403 0.10 19.11 50.94
C PRO A 403 -1.35 18.99 51.45
N ASP A 404 -2.31 19.51 50.72
CA ASP A 404 -3.75 19.42 50.96
C ASP A 404 -4.52 19.73 49.65
N PRO A 405 -5.80 19.33 49.52
CA PRO A 405 -6.54 19.46 48.26
C PRO A 405 -6.69 20.90 47.74
N ASP A 406 -6.87 21.89 48.62
CA ASP A 406 -7.04 23.29 48.22
C ASP A 406 -5.72 23.84 47.66
N THR A 407 -4.60 23.52 48.31
CA THR A 407 -3.27 23.88 47.83
C THR A 407 -2.96 23.20 46.50
N VAL A 408 -3.29 21.91 46.35
CA VAL A 408 -3.08 21.18 45.08
C VAL A 408 -3.85 21.84 43.94
N ARG A 409 -5.15 22.10 44.12
CA ARG A 409 -5.97 22.78 43.10
C ARG A 409 -5.35 24.12 42.69
N ALA A 410 -5.01 24.98 43.65
CA ALA A 410 -4.40 26.28 43.36
C ALA A 410 -3.05 26.14 42.62
N TYR A 411 -2.25 25.13 42.97
CA TYR A 411 -0.96 24.89 42.34
C TYR A 411 -1.11 24.50 40.86
N PHE A 412 -2.05 23.62 40.53
CA PHE A 412 -2.28 23.21 39.15
C PHE A 412 -3.04 24.29 38.35
N GLU A 413 -3.87 25.12 38.98
CA GLU A 413 -4.40 26.34 38.35
C GLU A 413 -3.23 27.27 37.93
N ASP A 414 -2.23 27.47 38.80
CA ASP A 414 -1.04 28.26 38.47
C ASP A 414 -0.17 27.63 37.38
N VAL A 415 -0.02 26.29 37.36
CA VAL A 415 0.68 25.55 36.28
C VAL A 415 0.08 25.94 34.93
N TYR A 416 -1.25 26.01 34.83
CA TYR A 416 -1.96 26.36 33.60
C TYR A 416 -2.30 27.86 33.48
N ASN A 417 -1.67 28.73 34.28
CA ASN A 417 -1.83 30.19 34.26
C ASN A 417 -3.29 30.67 34.48
N GLY A 418 -4.01 30.01 35.39
CA GLY A 418 -5.38 30.37 35.79
C GLY A 418 -6.41 30.23 34.66
N VAL A 419 -6.16 29.35 33.69
CA VAL A 419 -7.15 28.99 32.67
C VAL A 419 -8.39 28.42 33.37
N ASP A 420 -9.57 28.81 32.88
CA ASP A 420 -10.85 28.26 33.33
C ASP A 420 -10.98 26.83 32.79
N LEU A 421 -10.46 25.87 33.55
CA LEU A 421 -10.49 24.45 33.23
C LEU A 421 -11.73 23.83 33.87
N GLU A 422 -12.41 22.96 33.11
CA GLU A 422 -13.56 22.21 33.63
C GLU A 422 -13.14 21.27 34.77
N ASP A 423 -11.96 20.64 34.64
CA ASP A 423 -11.30 19.89 35.71
C ASP A 423 -9.77 20.03 35.66
N VAL A 424 -9.22 20.81 36.60
CA VAL A 424 -7.78 21.08 36.70
C VAL A 424 -6.94 19.81 36.90
N TYR A 425 -7.50 18.76 37.51
CA TYR A 425 -6.76 17.51 37.76
C TYR A 425 -6.66 16.64 36.50
N MET A 426 -7.64 16.71 35.61
CA MET A 426 -7.62 15.93 34.37
C MET A 426 -6.72 16.54 33.30
N GLU A 427 -6.56 17.87 33.29
CA GLU A 427 -5.76 18.57 32.27
C GLU A 427 -4.35 17.99 32.10
N SER A 428 -3.65 17.68 33.21
CA SER A 428 -2.30 17.08 33.16
C SER A 428 -2.31 15.69 32.52
N ILE A 429 -3.34 14.89 32.80
CA ILE A 429 -3.49 13.53 32.28
C ILE A 429 -3.84 13.58 30.79
N GLU A 430 -4.77 14.45 30.41
CA GLU A 430 -5.17 14.67 29.02
C GLU A 430 -4.01 15.22 28.18
N LEU A 431 -3.21 16.13 28.74
CA LEU A 431 -1.98 16.61 28.11
C LEU A 431 -1.01 15.47 27.80
N PHE A 432 -0.79 14.56 28.75
CA PHE A 432 0.12 13.42 28.55
C PHE A 432 -0.45 12.44 27.51
N GLN A 433 -1.72 12.06 27.64
CA GLN A 433 -2.38 11.14 26.71
C GLN A 433 -2.42 11.69 25.29
N GLY A 434 -2.86 12.95 25.14
CA GLY A 434 -2.91 13.65 23.86
C GLY A 434 -1.53 13.74 23.23
N TYR A 435 -0.50 14.09 24.00
CA TYR A 435 0.86 14.16 23.47
C TYR A 435 1.37 12.80 22.96
N VAL A 436 1.15 11.72 23.70
CA VAL A 436 1.57 10.37 23.29
C VAL A 436 0.82 9.92 22.03
N ASN A 437 -0.50 10.17 21.98
CA ASN A 437 -1.31 9.87 20.80
C ASN A 437 -0.87 10.66 19.58
N ASP A 438 -0.69 11.97 19.70
CA ASP A 438 -0.36 12.84 18.58
C ASP A 438 1.07 12.62 18.07
N THR A 439 1.99 12.26 18.96
CA THR A 439 3.40 12.05 18.62
C THR A 439 3.65 10.65 18.06
N PHE A 440 3.04 9.62 18.67
CA PHE A 440 3.37 8.21 18.36
C PHE A 440 2.22 7.43 17.71
N GLY A 441 1.01 8.00 17.62
CA GLY A 441 -0.16 7.35 17.03
C GLY A 441 -0.69 6.18 17.84
N MET A 442 -0.45 6.14 19.15
CA MET A 442 -0.88 5.08 20.06
C MET A 442 -1.18 5.64 21.46
N ASN A 443 -1.86 4.86 22.30
CA ASN A 443 -2.06 5.24 23.71
C ASN A 443 -0.85 4.83 24.59
N ILE A 444 -0.86 5.27 25.85
CA ILE A 444 0.25 5.03 26.79
C ILE A 444 0.42 3.54 27.14
N ASP A 445 -0.68 2.78 27.22
CA ASP A 445 -0.63 1.33 27.47
C ASP A 445 0.03 0.59 26.30
N ASP A 446 -0.29 0.94 25.06
CA ASP A 446 0.32 0.39 23.85
C ASP A 446 1.80 0.76 23.75
N LEU A 447 2.17 2.00 24.12
CA LEU A 447 3.57 2.43 24.18
C LEU A 447 4.36 1.62 25.22
N TYR A 448 3.76 1.35 26.39
CA TYR A 448 4.37 0.50 27.40
C TYR A 448 4.47 -0.96 26.97
N ALA A 449 3.43 -1.49 26.31
CA ALA A 449 3.42 -2.85 25.79
C ALA A 449 4.47 -3.04 24.68
N LEU A 450 4.65 -2.03 23.82
CA LEU A 450 5.71 -2.01 22.82
C LEU A 450 7.08 -2.13 23.47
N ALA A 451 7.33 -1.34 24.52
CA ALA A 451 8.56 -1.44 25.33
C ALA A 451 8.77 -2.86 25.88
N ALA A 452 7.71 -3.48 26.40
CA ALA A 452 7.75 -4.83 26.98
C ALA A 452 7.91 -5.96 25.94
N SER A 453 7.76 -5.65 24.66
CA SER A 453 7.91 -6.60 23.55
C SER A 453 9.30 -6.57 22.90
N GLU A 454 10.12 -5.57 23.22
CA GLU A 454 11.56 -5.54 22.91
C GLU A 454 12.35 -6.49 23.80
#